data_AF-A0A2R6PI05-F1
#
_entry.id   AF-A0A2R6PI05-F1
#
_cell.length_a   1.000
_cell.length_b   1.000
_cell.length_c   1.000
_cell.angle_alpha   90.00
_cell.angle_beta   90.00
_cell.angle_gamma   90.00
#
_symmetry.space_group_name_H-M   'P 1'
#
loop_
_entity.id
_entity.type
_entity.pdbx_description
1 polymer ?
#
loop_
_entity_poly.entity_id
_entity_poly.type
_entity_poly.pdbx_seq_one_letter_code
_entity_poly.pdbx_strand_id
1 'polypeptide(L)'
;MNQEAAVEGEKILSASLEKIESFWLKGNGLFLLGSSEPSIADLSLVCELMQLELVDEKIRNRILGPHKIVQQWIEDTKRATQPHFEEVHELLFKARAKLQKQLSLGDENENGSSTKTALQ
;
A
#
# COMPACT_ATOMS: atom_id res chain seq x y z
N MET A 1 -11.48 15.59 -6.46
CA MET A 1 -10.29 15.28 -5.63
C MET A 1 -9.33 16.46 -5.75
N ASN A 2 -8.69 16.89 -4.66
CA ASN A 2 -7.70 17.96 -4.73
C ASN A 2 -6.36 17.37 -5.24
N GLN A 3 -6.00 17.69 -6.49
CA GLN A 3 -4.79 17.16 -7.13
C GLN A 3 -3.51 17.71 -6.50
N GLU A 4 -3.49 18.99 -6.10
CA GLU A 4 -2.32 19.60 -5.46
C GLU A 4 -2.02 18.93 -4.11
N ALA A 5 -3.06 18.67 -3.31
CA ALA A 5 -2.93 17.97 -2.04
C ALA A 5 -2.43 16.52 -2.22
N ALA A 6 -2.85 15.84 -3.29
CA ALA A 6 -2.38 14.49 -3.60
C ALA A 6 -0.90 14.47 -4.01
N VAL A 7 -0.47 15.44 -4.83
CA VAL A 7 0.93 15.56 -5.24
C VAL A 7 1.84 15.88 -4.05
N GLU A 8 1.45 16.82 -3.19
CA GLU A 8 2.22 17.14 -1.99
C GLU A 8 2.23 15.97 -1.01
N GLY A 9 1.09 15.29 -0.84
CA GLY A 9 0.99 14.09 -0.01
C GLY A 9 1.91 12.97 -0.50
N GLU A 10 1.98 12.73 -1.82
CA GLU A 10 2.86 11.72 -2.39
C GLU A 10 4.35 12.07 -2.19
N LYS A 11 4.72 13.35 -2.29
CA LYS A 11 6.07 13.82 -2.01
C LYS A 11 6.45 13.59 -0.54
N ILE A 12 5.55 13.92 0.39
CA ILE A 12 5.76 13.69 1.83
C ILE A 12 5.86 12.19 2.12
N LEU A 13 4.99 11.37 1.53
CA LEU A 13 5.01 9.92 1.69
C LEU A 13 6.34 9.34 1.18
N SER A 14 6.79 9.76 0.00
CA SER A 14 8.06 9.29 -0.58
C SER A 14 9.25 9.61 0.33
N ALA A 15 9.34 10.83 0.84
CA ALA A 15 10.38 11.22 1.79
C ALA A 15 10.28 10.45 3.12
N SER A 16 9.06 10.14 3.55
CA SER A 16 8.81 9.38 4.78
C SER A 16 9.24 7.92 4.64
N LEU A 17 8.96 7.28 3.50
CA LEU A 17 9.39 5.91 3.20
C LEU A 17 10.92 5.82 3.14
N GLU A 18 11.58 6.78 2.48
CA GLU A 18 13.04 6.88 2.49
C GLU A 18 13.60 7.04 3.91
N LYS A 19 12.93 7.83 4.76
CA LYS A 19 13.34 8.00 6.16
C LYS A 19 13.14 6.73 7.00
N ILE A 20 12.04 6.00 6.80
CA ILE A 20 11.79 4.70 7.43
C ILE A 20 12.92 3.74 7.09
N GLU A 21 13.27 3.62 5.82
CA GLU A 21 14.30 2.71 5.34
C GLU A 21 15.72 3.09 5.79
N SER A 22 16.10 4.35 5.59
CA SER A 22 17.49 4.81 5.84
C SER A 22 17.84 5.02 7.31
N PHE A 23 16.84 5.25 8.16
CA PHE A 23 17.06 5.61 9.56
C PHE A 23 16.40 4.63 10.53
N TRP A 24 15.10 4.35 10.37
CA TRP A 24 14.34 3.59 11.36
C TRP A 24 14.50 2.06 11.21
N LEU A 25 14.67 1.57 9.99
CA LEU A 25 14.94 0.16 9.67
C LEU A 25 16.43 -0.10 9.41
N LYS A 26 17.30 0.83 9.81
CA LYS A 26 18.75 0.65 9.71
C LYS A 26 19.24 -0.34 10.76
N GLY A 27 20.03 -1.33 10.34
CA GLY A 27 20.66 -2.31 11.23
C GLY A 27 20.38 -3.73 10.79
N ASN A 28 20.58 -4.69 11.70
CA ASN A 28 20.44 -6.12 11.42
C ASN A 28 19.16 -6.75 12.01
N GLY A 29 18.32 -5.95 12.68
CA GLY A 29 17.04 -6.40 13.20
C GLY A 29 15.95 -6.41 12.12
N LEU A 30 14.88 -7.15 12.39
CA LEU A 30 13.73 -7.26 11.49
C LEU A 30 12.74 -6.11 11.66
N PHE A 31 12.79 -5.42 12.80
CA PHE A 31 11.82 -4.41 13.22
C PHE A 31 12.52 -3.06 13.48
N LEU A 32 11.71 -2.02 13.69
CA LEU A 32 12.19 -0.67 13.95
C LEU A 32 13.26 -0.65 15.05
N LEU A 33 14.27 0.21 14.86
CA LEU A 33 15.42 0.37 15.75
C LEU A 33 16.31 -0.88 15.87
N GLY A 34 16.21 -1.83 14.93
CA GLY A 34 17.03 -3.04 14.92
C GLY A 34 16.56 -4.08 15.95
N SER A 35 15.29 -4.05 16.35
CA SER A 35 14.70 -5.06 17.24
C SER A 35 14.52 -6.41 16.54
N SER A 36 14.56 -7.49 17.33
CA SER A 36 14.24 -8.85 16.89
C SER A 36 12.75 -9.17 16.96
N GLU A 37 11.97 -8.40 17.71
CA GLU A 37 10.52 -8.56 17.90
C GLU A 37 9.79 -7.24 17.58
N PRO A 38 8.53 -7.28 17.07
CA PRO A 38 7.78 -6.08 16.77
C PRO A 38 7.35 -5.36 18.04
N SER A 39 7.28 -4.03 17.94
CA SER A 39 6.72 -3.16 18.97
C SER A 39 5.41 -2.52 18.51
N ILE A 40 4.77 -1.75 19.40
CA ILE A 40 3.61 -0.94 19.01
C ILE A 40 3.94 0.12 17.95
N ALA A 41 5.21 0.53 17.83
CA ALA A 41 5.64 1.46 16.79
C ALA A 41 5.60 0.78 15.41
N ASP A 42 5.99 -0.50 15.33
CA ASP A 42 5.93 -1.29 14.10
C ASP A 42 4.48 -1.45 13.65
N LEU A 43 3.62 -1.91 14.56
CA LEU A 43 2.19 -2.04 14.30
C LEU A 43 1.56 -0.72 13.84
N SER A 44 1.79 0.37 14.58
CA SER A 44 1.20 1.67 14.24
C SER A 44 1.58 2.11 12.83
N LEU A 45 2.87 2.06 12.47
CA LEU A 45 3.32 2.54 11.16
C LEU A 45 2.91 1.59 10.03
N VAL A 46 2.97 0.27 10.22
CA VAL A 46 2.51 -0.68 9.20
C VAL A 46 1.01 -0.53 8.94
N CYS A 47 0.20 -0.36 9.99
CA CYS A 47 -1.24 -0.10 9.85
C CYS A 47 -1.53 1.16 9.03
N GLU A 48 -0.76 2.24 9.20
CA GLU A 48 -0.91 3.44 8.36
C GLU A 48 -0.57 3.16 6.89
N LEU A 49 0.46 2.35 6.62
CA LEU A 49 0.82 1.96 5.26
C LEU A 49 -0.22 1.03 4.61
N MET A 50 -1.01 0.29 5.40
CA MET A 50 -2.09 -0.54 4.88
C MET A 50 -3.14 0.26 4.11
N GLN A 51 -3.27 1.57 4.34
CA GLN A 51 -4.18 2.41 3.56
C GLN A 51 -3.81 2.46 2.07
N LEU A 52 -2.54 2.22 1.71
CA LEU A 52 -2.10 2.10 0.32
C LEU A 52 -2.68 0.87 -0.40
N GLU A 53 -3.25 -0.09 0.32
CA GLU A 53 -3.99 -1.19 -0.29
C GLU A 53 -5.27 -0.75 -1.01
N LEU A 54 -5.78 0.46 -0.69
CA LEU A 54 -6.98 1.00 -1.32
C LEU A 54 -6.71 1.77 -2.62
N VAL A 55 -5.46 2.08 -2.94
CA VAL A 55 -5.10 2.69 -4.22
C VAL A 55 -4.90 1.61 -5.31
N ASP A 56 -4.93 2.03 -6.58
CA ASP A 56 -4.65 1.14 -7.70
C ASP A 56 -3.30 0.41 -7.53
N GLU A 57 -3.25 -0.86 -7.92
CA GLU A 57 -2.08 -1.71 -7.72
C GLU A 57 -0.84 -1.15 -8.44
N LYS A 58 -0.99 -0.56 -9.62
CA LYS A 58 0.15 0.05 -10.34
C LYS A 58 0.68 1.27 -9.58
N ILE A 59 -0.21 2.06 -8.99
CA ILE A 59 0.17 3.21 -8.15
C ILE A 59 0.87 2.72 -6.88
N ARG A 60 0.30 1.74 -6.18
CA ARG A 60 0.92 1.15 -4.98
C ARG A 60 2.31 0.61 -5.29
N ASN A 61 2.46 -0.13 -6.38
CA ASN A 61 3.73 -0.69 -6.80
C ASN A 61 4.74 0.39 -7.22
N ARG A 62 4.30 1.50 -7.80
CA ARG A 62 5.16 2.66 -8.10
C ARG A 62 5.67 3.33 -6.83
N ILE A 63 4.82 3.47 -5.81
CA ILE A 63 5.17 4.10 -4.52
C ILE A 63 6.08 3.19 -3.70
N LEU A 64 5.69 1.94 -3.44
CA LEU A 64 6.42 1.03 -2.58
C LEU A 64 7.57 0.30 -3.28
N GLY A 65 7.52 0.19 -4.61
CA GLY A 65 8.48 -0.57 -5.42
C GLY A 65 9.95 -0.29 -5.12
N PRO A 66 10.38 0.99 -5.00
CA PRO A 66 11.75 1.36 -4.65
C PRO A 66 12.18 0.96 -3.22
N HIS A 67 11.23 0.76 -2.30
CA HIS A 67 11.46 0.57 -0.88
C HIS A 67 11.39 -0.91 -0.47
N LYS A 68 12.43 -1.68 -0.79
CA LYS A 68 12.44 -3.13 -0.58
C LYS A 68 12.49 -3.51 0.89
N ILE A 69 13.23 -2.77 1.71
CA ILE A 69 13.33 -3.05 3.15
C ILE A 69 12.00 -2.76 3.84
N VAL A 70 11.31 -1.68 3.44
CA VAL A 70 9.97 -1.36 3.95
C VAL A 70 8.97 -2.46 3.60
N GLN A 71 8.97 -2.96 2.37
CA GLN A 71 8.11 -4.08 1.97
C GLN A 71 8.34 -5.31 2.82
N GLN A 72 9.60 -5.68 3.05
CA GLN A 72 9.93 -6.84 3.88
C GLN A 72 9.47 -6.64 5.33
N TRP A 73 9.73 -5.45 5.89
CA TRP A 73 9.32 -5.11 7.27
C TRP A 73 7.79 -5.12 7.46
N ILE A 74 7.00 -4.69 6.45
CA ILE A 74 5.53 -4.83 6.46
C ILE A 74 5.15 -6.31 6.59
N GLU A 75 5.71 -7.18 5.75
CA GLU A 75 5.40 -8.61 5.78
C GLU A 75 5.88 -9.31 7.06
N ASP A 76 7.01 -8.88 7.61
CA ASP A 76 7.55 -9.38 8.87
C ASP A 76 6.64 -9.00 10.05
N THR A 77 6.15 -7.75 10.07
CA THR A 77 5.21 -7.25 11.09
C THR A 77 3.88 -7.98 11.01
N LYS A 78 3.32 -8.14 9.81
CA LYS A 78 2.10 -8.93 9.57
C LYS A 78 2.27 -10.35 10.13
N ARG A 79 3.34 -11.03 9.73
CA ARG A 79 3.63 -12.42 10.14
C ARG A 79 3.81 -12.57 11.64
N ALA A 80 4.54 -11.65 12.28
CA ALA A 80 4.79 -11.70 13.72
C ALA A 80 3.52 -11.42 14.55
N THR A 81 2.49 -10.84 13.95
CA THR A 81 1.25 -10.44 14.65
C THR A 81 0.02 -11.18 14.16
N GLN A 82 0.21 -12.27 13.42
CA GLN A 82 -0.87 -13.19 13.05
C GLN A 82 -1.45 -13.89 14.31
N PRO A 83 -2.76 -14.19 14.32
CA PRO A 83 -3.75 -13.92 13.26
C PRO A 83 -4.38 -12.52 13.35
N HIS A 84 -4.06 -11.76 14.40
CA HIS A 84 -4.78 -10.54 14.76
C HIS A 84 -4.60 -9.41 13.74
N PHE A 85 -3.45 -9.38 13.06
CA PHE A 85 -3.24 -8.43 11.97
C PHE A 85 -4.31 -8.59 10.89
N GLU A 86 -4.54 -9.82 10.43
CA GLU A 86 -5.54 -10.12 9.40
C GLU A 86 -6.97 -9.85 9.89
N GLU A 87 -7.27 -10.18 11.15
CA GLU A 87 -8.59 -9.96 11.75
C GLU A 87 -8.97 -8.46 11.75
N VAL A 88 -8.05 -7.59 12.18
CA VAL A 88 -8.29 -6.14 12.25
C VAL A 88 -8.39 -5.51 10.86
N HIS A 89 -7.65 -6.03 9.87
CA HIS A 89 -7.61 -5.49 8.51
C HIS A 89 -8.61 -6.14 7.55
N GLU A 90 -9.46 -7.06 8.02
CA GLU A 90 -10.40 -7.80 7.17
C GLU A 90 -11.32 -6.86 6.36
N LEU A 91 -11.83 -5.80 6.99
CA LEU A 91 -12.68 -4.82 6.32
C LEU A 91 -11.93 -4.06 5.23
N LEU A 92 -10.67 -3.71 5.48
CA LEU A 92 -9.81 -3.02 4.52
C LEU A 92 -9.55 -3.91 3.29
N PHE A 93 -9.29 -5.21 3.50
CA PHE A 93 -9.12 -6.15 2.39
C PHE A 93 -10.41 -6.36 1.58
N LYS A 94 -11.57 -6.42 2.23
CA LYS A 94 -12.87 -6.44 1.54
C LYS A 94 -13.10 -5.16 0.72
N ALA A 95 -12.74 -4.00 1.26
CA ALA A 95 -12.82 -2.73 0.56
C ALA A 95 -11.92 -2.67 -0.67
N ARG A 96 -10.64 -3.08 -0.53
CA ARG A 96 -9.69 -3.25 -1.65
C ARG A 96 -10.28 -4.09 -2.77
N ALA A 97 -10.77 -5.30 -2.44
CA ALA A 97 -11.32 -6.22 -3.45
C ALA A 97 -12.50 -5.60 -4.21
N LYS A 98 -13.36 -4.86 -3.52
CA LYS A 98 -14.49 -4.15 -4.15
C LYS A 98 -14.02 -3.04 -5.10
N LEU A 99 -13.05 -2.24 -4.69
CA LEU A 99 -12.49 -1.16 -5.52
C LEU A 99 -11.80 -1.70 -6.77
N GLN A 100 -11.00 -2.76 -6.64
CA GLN A 100 -10.33 -3.41 -7.77
C GLN A 100 -11.33 -3.98 -8.79
N LYS A 101 -12.44 -4.56 -8.31
CA LYS A 101 -13.52 -5.03 -9.19
C LYS A 101 -14.18 -3.87 -9.95
N GLN A 102 -14.32 -2.70 -9.33
CA GLN A 102 -14.90 -1.53 -9.99
C GLN A 102 -13.98 -0.95 -11.07
N LEU A 103 -12.67 -0.91 -10.81
CA LEU A 103 -11.68 -0.44 -11.77
C LEU A 103 -11.62 -1.35 -13.02
N SER A 104 -11.58 -2.66 -12.83
CA SER A 104 -11.59 -3.63 -13.95
C SER A 104 -12.86 -3.57 -14.80
N LEU A 105 -14.03 -3.36 -14.20
CA LEU A 105 -15.29 -3.16 -14.93
C LEU A 105 -15.34 -1.83 -15.72
N GLY A 106 -14.60 -0.81 -15.28
CA GLY A 106 -14.44 0.45 -16.01
C GLY A 106 -13.63 0.26 -17.29
N ASP A 107 -12.50 -0.44 -17.19
CA ASP A 107 -11.59 -0.73 -18.32
C ASP A 107 -12.28 -1.59 -19.41
N GLU A 108 -13.14 -2.54 -19.03
CA GLU A 108 -13.90 -3.36 -19.98
C GLU A 108 -14.99 -2.58 -20.73
N ASN A 109 -15.65 -1.62 -20.07
CA ASN A 109 -16.67 -0.78 -20.69
C ASN A 109 -16.09 0.23 -21.68
N GLU A 110 -14.89 0.78 -21.42
CA GLU A 110 -14.20 1.65 -22.38
C GLU A 110 -13.75 0.89 -23.64
N ASN A 111 -13.26 -0.35 -23.47
CA ASN A 111 -12.89 -1.21 -24.61
C ASN A 111 -14.10 -1.76 -25.39
N GLY A 112 -15.26 -1.95 -24.74
CA GLY A 112 -16.50 -2.41 -25.40
C GLY A 112 -17.22 -1.32 -26.21
N SER A 113 -16.98 -0.04 -25.92
CA SER A 113 -17.66 1.08 -26.60
C SER A 113 -17.04 1.44 -27.96
N SER A 114 -15.82 1.00 -28.27
CA SER A 114 -15.14 1.34 -29.53
C SER A 114 -15.55 0.49 -30.75
N THR A 115 -16.39 -0.54 -30.57
CA THR A 115 -16.81 -1.45 -31.66
C THR A 115 -18.20 -1.20 -32.23
N LYS A 116 -18.94 -0.16 -31.84
CA LYS A 116 -20.32 0.07 -32.31
C LYS A 116 -20.57 1.28 -33.23
N THR A 117 -19.53 1.98 -33.69
CA THR A 117 -19.72 3.15 -34.58
C THR A 117 -18.97 2.98 -35.90
N ALA A 118 -19.27 1.91 -36.62
CA ALA A 118 -18.94 1.79 -38.04
C ALA A 118 -19.91 0.79 -38.68
N LEU A 119 -21.13 1.24 -38.97
CA LEU A 119 -22.05 0.70 -39.99
C LEU A 119 -23.41 1.41 -39.84
N GLN A 120 -23.54 2.55 -40.53
CA GLN A 120 -24.76 2.97 -41.22
C GLN A 120 -24.44 4.16 -42.14
#